data_AF-A0A8D8CJ38-F1
#
_entry.id   AF-A0A8D8CJ38-F1
#
_cell.length_a   1.000
_cell.length_b   1.000
_cell.length_c   1.000
_cell.angle_alpha   90.00
_cell.angle_beta   90.00
_cell.angle_gamma   90.00
#
_symmetry.space_group_name_H-M   'P 1'
#
loop_
_entity.id
_entity.type
_entity.pdbx_description
1 polymer ?
#
loop_
_entity_poly.entity_id
_entity_poly.type
_entity_poly.pdbx_seq_one_letter_code
_entity_poly.pdbx_strand_id
1 'polypeptide(L)'
;KACQDKMDAASALINGLADERVRWTDQLSQFKSETDRLVGDVLILTGFLSYTGPFNQEYRTMLQKAWQQELQNRKIPVSLNISIMENLTDDATVGEWNLQGLPNDELSIQNGIIVTKAARYPLLIDPQSQGKIWIKQKEKENGLIVTSLEHRFFRNHIED
;
A
#
# COMPACT_ATOMS: atom_id res chain seq x y z
N LYS A 1 -20.02 -4.10 53.06
CA LYS A 1 -20.67 -3.97 51.74
C LYS A 1 -19.86 -3.05 50.81
N ALA A 2 -19.90 -1.72 50.96
CA ALA A 2 -19.15 -0.81 50.07
C ALA A 2 -17.63 -1.08 49.92
N CYS A 3 -16.95 -1.59 50.96
CA CYS A 3 -15.53 -1.96 50.88
C CYS A 3 -15.31 -3.27 50.10
N GLN A 4 -16.19 -4.26 50.28
CA GLN A 4 -16.17 -5.51 49.51
C GLN A 4 -16.47 -5.24 48.03
N ASP A 5 -17.51 -4.44 47.75
CA ASP A 5 -17.88 -4.10 46.37
C ASP A 5 -16.74 -3.37 45.64
N LYS A 6 -15.98 -2.50 46.34
CA LYS A 6 -14.76 -1.87 45.80
C LYS A 6 -13.62 -2.85 45.59
N MET A 7 -13.44 -3.82 46.49
CA MET A 7 -12.39 -4.82 46.40
C MET A 7 -12.67 -5.82 45.27
N ASP A 8 -13.92 -6.20 45.07
CA ASP A 8 -14.38 -7.05 43.97
C ASP A 8 -14.21 -6.35 42.63
N ALA A 9 -14.58 -5.05 42.53
CA ALA A 9 -14.35 -4.25 41.33
C ALA A 9 -12.86 -4.07 41.00
N ALA A 10 -12.02 -3.82 42.00
CA ALA A 10 -10.57 -3.72 41.82
C ALA A 10 -9.96 -5.06 41.37
N SER A 11 -10.44 -6.19 41.92
CA SER A 11 -9.98 -7.53 41.54
C SER A 11 -10.39 -7.88 40.12
N ALA A 12 -11.62 -7.55 39.72
CA ALA A 12 -12.09 -7.69 38.35
C ALA A 12 -11.27 -6.84 37.36
N LEU A 13 -10.94 -5.60 37.74
CA LEU A 13 -10.09 -4.72 36.93
C LEU A 13 -8.66 -5.27 36.79
N ILE A 14 -8.05 -5.73 37.88
CA ILE A 14 -6.70 -6.32 37.85
C ILE A 14 -6.68 -7.57 36.98
N ASN A 15 -7.69 -8.43 37.06
CA ASN A 15 -7.81 -9.62 36.23
C ASN A 15 -7.99 -9.24 34.75
N GLY A 16 -8.85 -8.27 34.43
CA GLY A 16 -9.01 -7.77 33.06
C GLY A 16 -7.74 -7.13 32.49
N LEU A 17 -6.96 -6.44 33.33
CA LEU A 17 -5.67 -5.86 32.96
C LEU A 17 -4.56 -6.93 32.81
N ALA A 18 -4.69 -8.08 33.46
CA ALA A 18 -3.72 -9.16 33.34
C ALA A 18 -3.72 -9.77 31.93
N ASP A 19 -4.90 -10.00 31.35
CA ASP A 19 -5.07 -10.48 29.98
C ASP A 19 -4.58 -9.43 28.98
N GLU A 20 -4.91 -8.17 29.22
CA GLU A 20 -4.47 -7.05 28.37
C GLU A 20 -2.94 -6.88 28.40
N ARG A 21 -2.30 -7.09 29.56
CA ARG A 21 -0.85 -7.09 29.69
C ARG A 21 -0.19 -8.19 28.86
N VAL A 22 -0.76 -9.41 28.84
CA VAL A 22 -0.25 -10.51 28.00
C VAL A 22 -0.36 -10.11 26.53
N ARG A 23 -1.54 -9.63 26.11
CA ARG A 23 -1.79 -9.18 24.74
C ARG A 23 -0.81 -8.09 24.30
N TRP A 24 -0.58 -7.07 25.12
CA TRP A 24 0.38 -6.01 24.79
C TRP A 24 1.83 -6.50 24.76
N THR A 25 2.18 -7.47 25.61
CA THR A 25 3.51 -8.10 25.60
C THR A 25 3.75 -8.86 24.30
N ASP A 26 2.74 -9.61 23.84
CA ASP A 26 2.80 -10.33 22.57
C ASP A 26 2.88 -9.37 21.38
N GLN A 27 2.07 -8.31 21.39
CA GLN A 27 2.12 -7.25 20.37
C GLN A 27 3.48 -6.55 20.33
N LEU A 28 4.08 -6.27 21.50
CA LEU A 28 5.41 -5.67 21.57
C LEU A 28 6.48 -6.59 20.97
N SER A 29 6.38 -7.90 21.23
CA SER A 29 7.27 -8.90 20.63
C SER A 29 7.12 -8.93 19.10
N GLN A 30 5.87 -8.90 18.62
CA GLN A 30 5.57 -8.85 17.19
C GLN A 30 6.13 -7.57 16.54
N PHE A 31 5.93 -6.40 17.14
CA PHE A 31 6.44 -5.14 16.60
C PHE A 31 7.97 -5.09 16.56
N LYS A 32 8.66 -5.70 17.54
CA LYS A 32 10.12 -5.83 17.48
C LYS A 32 10.55 -6.66 16.27
N SER A 33 9.90 -7.80 16.04
CA SER A 33 10.17 -8.66 14.87
C SER A 33 9.84 -7.97 13.54
N GLU A 34 8.77 -7.17 13.49
CA GLU A 34 8.44 -6.35 12.32
C GLU A 34 9.48 -5.26 12.08
N THR A 35 9.95 -4.59 13.14
CA THR A 35 10.99 -3.56 13.06
C THR A 35 12.30 -4.13 12.48
N ASP A 36 12.69 -5.35 12.88
CA ASP A 36 13.91 -5.99 12.37
C ASP A 36 13.82 -6.29 10.87
N ARG A 37 12.64 -6.65 10.35
CA ARG A 37 12.39 -7.00 8.93
C ARG A 37 12.02 -5.80 8.06
N LEU A 38 11.61 -4.69 8.68
CA LEU A 38 11.10 -3.50 8.01
C LEU A 38 12.03 -2.99 6.91
N VAL A 39 13.35 -3.01 7.15
CA VAL A 39 14.33 -2.53 6.16
C VAL A 39 14.30 -3.37 4.88
N GLY A 40 14.24 -4.70 5.00
CA GLY A 40 14.14 -5.59 3.84
C GLY A 40 12.80 -5.44 3.13
N ASP A 41 11.72 -5.32 3.89
CA ASP A 41 10.37 -5.16 3.35
C ASP A 41 10.25 -3.86 2.54
N VAL A 42 10.70 -2.74 3.10
CA VAL A 42 10.73 -1.44 2.40
C VAL A 42 11.59 -1.50 1.13
N LEU A 43 12.69 -2.25 1.13
CA LEU A 43 13.51 -2.39 -0.08
C LEU A 43 12.74 -3.08 -1.22
N ILE A 44 11.98 -4.14 -0.92
CA ILE A 44 11.13 -4.82 -1.92
C ILE A 44 10.03 -3.89 -2.42
N LEU A 45 9.33 -3.19 -1.51
CA LEU A 45 8.23 -2.30 -1.85
C LEU A 45 8.70 -1.10 -2.70
N THR A 46 9.83 -0.50 -2.34
CA THR A 46 10.41 0.61 -3.10
C THR A 46 10.98 0.15 -4.45
N GLY A 47 11.59 -1.04 -4.49
CA GLY A 47 12.00 -1.70 -5.73
C GLY A 47 10.81 -1.92 -6.67
N PHE A 48 9.67 -2.37 -6.12
CA PHE A 48 8.42 -2.48 -6.86
C PHE A 48 8.01 -1.14 -7.46
N LEU A 49 7.76 -0.13 -6.62
CA LEU A 49 7.31 1.19 -7.07
C LEU A 49 8.23 1.85 -8.11
N SER A 50 9.54 1.58 -8.04
CA SER A 50 10.53 2.24 -8.89
C SER A 50 10.76 1.53 -10.23
N TYR A 51 10.68 0.20 -10.26
CA TYR A 51 11.15 -0.58 -11.41
C TYR A 51 10.08 -1.43 -12.10
N THR A 52 8.94 -1.72 -11.47
CA THR A 52 7.99 -2.70 -12.03
C THR A 52 6.96 -2.13 -12.99
N GLY A 53 6.78 -0.81 -13.02
CA GLY A 53 5.73 -0.13 -13.81
C GLY A 53 5.57 -0.62 -15.25
N PRO A 54 6.64 -0.69 -16.06
CA PRO A 54 6.55 -1.10 -17.47
C PRO A 54 6.27 -2.60 -17.70
N PHE A 55 6.40 -3.44 -16.68
CA PHE A 55 6.42 -4.89 -16.84
C PHE A 55 5.06 -5.53 -16.57
N ASN A 56 4.84 -6.72 -17.17
CA ASN A 56 3.65 -7.54 -16.94
C ASN A 56 3.75 -8.32 -15.62
N GLN A 57 2.64 -8.92 -15.19
CA GLN A 57 2.53 -9.64 -13.91
C GLN A 57 3.60 -10.73 -13.72
N GLU A 58 3.91 -11.50 -14.77
CA GLU A 58 4.90 -12.58 -14.72
C GLU A 58 6.30 -12.05 -14.42
N TYR A 59 6.72 -11.00 -15.14
CA TYR A 59 8.04 -10.41 -14.94
C TYR A 59 8.14 -9.67 -13.61
N ARG A 60 7.06 -9.03 -13.15
CA ARG A 60 7.00 -8.46 -11.79
C ARG A 60 7.22 -9.52 -10.72
N THR A 61 6.58 -10.68 -10.87
CA THR A 61 6.73 -11.81 -9.95
C THR A 61 8.16 -12.37 -9.97
N MET A 62 8.77 -12.46 -11.15
CA MET A 62 10.18 -12.87 -11.31
C MET A 62 11.13 -11.90 -10.57
N LEU A 63 10.96 -10.59 -10.76
CA LEU A 63 11.78 -9.57 -10.11
C LEU A 63 11.66 -9.62 -8.59
N GLN A 64 10.43 -9.70 -8.06
CA GLN A 64 10.20 -9.81 -6.62
C GLN A 64 10.89 -11.04 -6.02
N LYS A 65 10.79 -12.20 -6.67
CA LYS A 65 11.49 -13.42 -6.24
C LYS A 65 13.01 -13.25 -6.28
N ALA A 66 13.55 -12.65 -7.34
CA ALA A 66 14.98 -12.40 -7.46
C ALA A 66 15.49 -11.46 -6.36
N TRP A 67 14.78 -10.38 -6.07
CA TRP A 67 15.13 -9.46 -4.99
C TRP A 67 15.05 -10.11 -3.62
N GLN A 68 14.02 -10.93 -3.37
CA GLN A 68 13.89 -11.66 -2.12
C GLN A 68 15.05 -12.64 -1.91
N GLN A 69 15.45 -13.38 -2.95
CA GLN A 69 16.62 -14.26 -2.90
C GLN A 69 17.91 -13.48 -2.61
N GLU A 70 18.09 -12.31 -3.23
CA GLU A 70 19.26 -11.47 -3.00
C GLU A 70 19.33 -10.94 -1.55
N LEU A 71 18.20 -10.54 -0.99
CA LEU A 71 18.10 -10.14 0.42
C LEU A 71 18.48 -11.29 1.36
N GLN A 72 17.98 -12.50 1.08
CA GLN A 72 18.31 -13.71 1.85
C GLN A 72 19.79 -14.05 1.77
N ASN A 73 20.39 -13.99 0.58
CA ASN A 73 21.83 -14.22 0.38
C ASN A 73 22.70 -13.23 1.17
N ARG A 74 22.23 -11.98 1.27
CA ARG A 74 22.90 -10.92 2.04
C ARG A 74 22.58 -10.94 3.54
N LYS A 75 21.76 -11.91 4.00
CA LYS A 75 21.30 -12.03 5.39
C LYS A 75 20.57 -10.77 5.89
N ILE A 76 19.88 -10.07 4.99
CA ILE A 76 19.03 -8.94 5.35
C ILE A 76 17.67 -9.52 5.78
N PRO A 77 17.18 -9.22 6.99
CA PRO A 77 15.87 -9.69 7.43
C PRO A 77 14.77 -9.14 6.53
N VAL A 78 13.89 -10.02 6.06
CA VAL A 78 12.76 -9.70 5.19
C VAL A 78 11.62 -10.66 5.50
N SER A 79 10.39 -10.21 5.33
CA SER A 79 9.20 -11.04 5.45
C SER A 79 9.16 -12.09 4.34
N LEU A 80 8.82 -13.34 4.69
CA LEU A 80 8.80 -14.47 3.74
C LEU A 80 7.72 -14.30 2.67
N ASN A 81 6.58 -13.71 3.03
CA ASN A 81 5.45 -13.50 2.13
C ASN A 81 5.04 -12.02 2.19
N ILE A 82 5.80 -11.15 1.51
CA ILE A 82 5.44 -9.73 1.42
C ILE A 82 4.37 -9.54 0.34
N SER A 83 3.19 -9.09 0.76
CA SER A 83 2.10 -8.74 -0.15
C SER A 83 2.22 -7.27 -0.52
N ILE A 84 2.53 -6.97 -1.78
CA ILE A 84 2.67 -5.58 -2.27
C ILE A 84 1.38 -4.79 -2.06
N MET A 85 0.22 -5.42 -2.31
CA MET A 85 -1.08 -4.77 -2.17
C MET A 85 -1.37 -4.43 -0.71
N GLU A 86 -1.27 -5.39 0.21
CA GLU A 86 -1.58 -5.17 1.63
C GLU A 86 -0.65 -4.15 2.31
N ASN A 87 0.59 -4.02 1.83
CA ASN A 87 1.56 -3.11 2.44
C ASN A 87 1.49 -1.68 1.86
N LEU A 88 1.03 -1.50 0.61
CA LEU A 88 1.01 -0.20 -0.06
C LEU A 88 -0.39 0.39 -0.24
N THR A 89 -1.43 -0.41 -0.01
CA THR A 89 -2.82 0.04 -0.08
C THR A 89 -3.66 -0.66 0.98
N ASP A 90 -4.86 -0.12 1.21
CA ASP A 90 -5.90 -0.70 2.04
C ASP A 90 -7.15 -1.02 1.19
N ASP A 91 -8.00 -1.91 1.71
CA ASP A 91 -9.21 -2.38 1.01
C ASP A 91 -10.21 -1.25 0.74
N ALA A 92 -10.26 -0.20 1.58
CA ALA A 92 -11.15 0.92 1.36
C ALA A 92 -10.70 1.75 0.14
N THR A 93 -9.41 2.02 0.04
CA THR A 93 -8.80 2.68 -1.13
C THR A 93 -9.02 1.87 -2.42
N VAL A 94 -8.84 0.55 -2.37
CA VAL A 94 -9.10 -0.34 -3.54
C VAL A 94 -10.58 -0.33 -3.92
N GLY A 95 -11.47 -0.37 -2.93
CA GLY A 95 -12.91 -0.25 -3.14
C GLY A 95 -13.29 1.07 -3.83
N GLU A 96 -12.66 2.18 -3.43
CA GLU A 96 -12.86 3.48 -4.08
C GLU A 96 -12.37 3.48 -5.54
N TRP A 97 -11.20 2.90 -5.81
CA TRP A 97 -10.70 2.79 -7.19
C TRP A 97 -11.63 1.97 -8.08
N ASN A 98 -12.19 0.89 -7.55
CA ASN A 98 -13.17 0.06 -8.24
C ASN A 98 -14.44 0.86 -8.58
N LEU A 99 -14.94 1.69 -7.65
CA LEU A 99 -16.06 2.60 -7.91
C LEU A 99 -15.71 3.68 -8.94
N GLN A 100 -14.43 4.07 -9.02
CA GLN A 100 -13.90 5.00 -10.02
C GLN A 100 -13.63 4.33 -11.38
N GLY A 101 -13.86 3.03 -11.53
CA GLY A 101 -13.74 2.29 -12.79
C GLY A 101 -12.39 1.60 -13.01
N LEU A 102 -11.53 1.51 -12.00
CA LEU A 102 -10.36 0.63 -12.05
C LEU A 102 -10.83 -0.84 -11.98
N PRO A 103 -10.32 -1.74 -12.82
CA PRO A 103 -10.63 -3.17 -12.68
C PRO A 103 -10.09 -3.76 -11.37
N ASN A 104 -10.82 -4.71 -10.79
CA ASN A 104 -10.47 -5.38 -9.53
C ASN A 104 -9.51 -6.58 -9.72
N ASP A 105 -8.70 -6.58 -10.78
CA ASP A 105 -7.66 -7.58 -10.97
C ASP A 105 -6.34 -7.12 -10.34
N GLU A 106 -5.48 -8.08 -9.99
CA GLU A 106 -4.23 -7.81 -9.28
C GLU A 106 -3.31 -6.84 -10.05
N LEU A 107 -3.22 -6.97 -11.37
CA LEU A 107 -2.35 -6.13 -12.20
C LEU A 107 -2.85 -4.69 -12.23
N SER A 108 -4.16 -4.50 -12.36
CA SER A 108 -4.82 -3.19 -12.33
C SER A 108 -4.65 -2.50 -10.98
N ILE A 109 -4.83 -3.22 -9.87
CA ILE A 109 -4.61 -2.69 -8.52
C ILE A 109 -3.15 -2.30 -8.35
N GLN A 110 -2.21 -3.16 -8.76
CA GLN A 110 -0.78 -2.85 -8.74
C GLN A 110 -0.43 -1.59 -9.56
N ASN A 111 -1.04 -1.41 -10.73
CA ASN A 111 -0.87 -0.19 -11.53
C ASN A 111 -1.44 1.04 -10.81
N GLY A 112 -2.60 0.90 -10.14
CA GLY A 112 -3.18 1.94 -9.30
C GLY A 112 -2.25 2.35 -8.15
N ILE A 113 -1.61 1.38 -7.50
CA ILE A 113 -0.58 1.62 -6.47
C ILE A 113 0.59 2.42 -7.05
N ILE A 114 1.11 2.04 -8.22
CA ILE A 114 2.22 2.77 -8.84
C ILE A 114 1.80 4.20 -9.21
N VAL A 115 0.61 4.40 -9.77
CA VAL A 115 0.11 5.75 -10.12
C VAL A 115 -0.02 6.65 -8.90
N THR A 116 -0.43 6.10 -7.76
CA THR A 116 -0.75 6.89 -6.55
C THR A 116 0.42 7.02 -5.57
N LYS A 117 1.37 6.08 -5.57
CA LYS A 117 2.47 6.02 -4.60
C LYS A 117 3.85 6.27 -5.20
N ALA A 118 4.01 6.19 -6.53
CA ALA A 118 5.31 6.47 -7.14
C ALA A 118 5.66 7.96 -7.02
N ALA A 119 6.95 8.26 -6.78
CA ALA A 119 7.42 9.63 -6.62
C ALA A 119 7.49 10.43 -7.94
N ARG A 120 7.44 9.75 -9.09
CA ARG A 120 7.52 10.37 -10.42
C ARG A 120 6.15 10.34 -11.09
N TYR A 121 5.85 11.36 -11.90
CA TYR A 121 4.64 11.38 -12.70
C TYR A 121 4.54 10.12 -13.58
N PRO A 122 3.46 9.33 -13.46
CA PRO A 122 3.33 8.08 -14.19
C PRO A 122 2.98 8.33 -15.65
N LEU A 123 3.66 7.63 -16.56
CA LEU A 123 3.28 7.55 -17.96
C LEU A 123 2.45 6.28 -18.18
N LEU A 124 1.16 6.45 -18.47
CA LEU A 124 0.25 5.34 -18.68
C LEU A 124 0.34 4.82 -20.13
N ILE A 125 0.66 3.54 -20.29
CA ILE A 125 0.53 2.80 -21.56
C ILE A 125 -0.82 2.09 -21.52
N ASP A 126 -1.85 2.75 -22.06
CA ASP A 126 -3.25 2.34 -21.88
C ASP A 126 -3.99 2.26 -23.23
N PRO A 127 -3.89 1.13 -23.97
CA PRO A 127 -4.55 0.97 -25.26
C PRO A 127 -6.08 0.92 -25.15
N GLN A 128 -6.62 0.55 -23.98
CA GLN A 128 -8.06 0.44 -23.75
C GLN A 128 -8.68 1.70 -23.14
N SER A 129 -7.87 2.72 -22.85
CA SER A 129 -8.29 3.97 -22.19
C SER A 129 -8.94 3.77 -20.81
N GLN A 130 -8.71 2.64 -20.14
CA GLN A 130 -9.27 2.35 -18.81
C GLN A 130 -8.65 3.23 -17.73
N GLY A 131 -7.32 3.32 -17.70
CA GLY A 131 -6.60 4.19 -16.77
C GLY A 131 -6.95 5.66 -16.97
N LYS A 132 -7.16 6.08 -18.22
CA LYS A 132 -7.66 7.43 -18.53
C LYS A 132 -9.04 7.70 -17.93
N ILE A 133 -9.98 6.76 -18.03
CA ILE A 133 -11.32 6.89 -17.45
C ILE A 133 -11.22 6.95 -15.92
N TRP A 134 -10.44 6.05 -15.32
CA TRP A 134 -10.23 6.00 -13.88
C TRP A 134 -9.67 7.31 -13.32
N ILE A 135 -8.58 7.86 -13.91
CA ILE A 135 -7.99 9.12 -13.45
C ILE A 135 -8.98 10.29 -13.55
N LYS A 136 -9.76 10.36 -14.64
CA LYS A 136 -10.79 11.40 -14.80
C LYS A 136 -11.88 11.31 -13.73
N GLN A 137 -12.29 10.09 -13.38
CA GLN A 137 -13.30 9.88 -12.36
C GLN A 137 -12.76 10.14 -10.96
N LYS A 138 -11.50 9.77 -10.71
CA LYS A 138 -10.77 10.02 -9.45
C LYS A 138 -10.60 11.52 -9.18
N GLU A 139 -10.19 12.29 -10.18
CA GLU A 139 -9.91 13.72 -10.06
C GLU A 139 -11.12 14.61 -10.40
N LYS A 140 -12.33 14.04 -10.43
CA LYS A 140 -13.56 14.73 -10.83
C LYS A 140 -13.86 15.95 -9.95
N GLU A 141 -13.58 15.85 -8.66
CA GLU A 141 -13.79 16.94 -7.68
C GLU A 141 -12.60 17.91 -7.61
N ASN A 142 -11.45 17.52 -8.16
CA ASN A 142 -10.20 18.27 -8.08
C ASN A 142 -9.95 19.17 -9.30
N GLY A 143 -10.91 19.28 -10.22
CA GLY A 143 -10.83 20.20 -11.36
C GLY A 143 -9.81 19.77 -12.42
N LEU A 144 -9.63 18.47 -12.67
CA LEU A 144 -8.68 17.95 -13.66
C LEU A 144 -8.82 18.61 -15.04
N ILE A 145 -7.77 19.27 -15.50
CA ILE A 145 -7.67 19.82 -16.85
C ILE A 145 -7.09 18.75 -17.79
N VAL A 146 -7.82 18.42 -18.85
CA VAL A 146 -7.42 17.42 -19.85
C VAL A 146 -6.92 18.14 -21.09
N THR A 147 -5.64 17.96 -21.44
CA THR A 147 -5.04 18.58 -22.62
C THR A 147 -4.12 17.61 -23.38
N SER A 148 -3.65 18.00 -24.56
CA SER A 148 -2.70 17.26 -25.38
C SER A 148 -1.63 18.21 -25.92
N LEU A 149 -0.46 17.68 -26.29
CA LEU A 149 0.64 18.48 -26.86
C LEU A 149 0.24 19.26 -28.12
N GLU A 150 -0.74 18.75 -28.86
CA GLU A 150 -1.27 19.37 -30.09
C GLU A 150 -2.33 20.45 -29.80
N HIS A 151 -2.81 20.56 -28.56
CA HIS A 151 -3.87 21.50 -28.21
C HIS A 151 -3.35 22.94 -28.26
N ARG A 152 -4.06 23.83 -28.97
CA ARG A 152 -3.66 25.24 -29.14
C ARG A 152 -3.37 25.96 -27.81
N PHE A 153 -4.10 25.62 -26.76
CA PHE A 153 -3.97 26.20 -25.42
C PHE A 153 -3.16 25.33 -24.45
N PHE A 154 -2.38 24.35 -24.94
CA PHE A 154 -1.59 23.44 -24.09
C PHE A 154 -0.71 24.16 -23.07
N ARG A 155 -0.01 25.23 -23.49
CA ARG A 155 0.85 26.02 -22.58
C ARG A 155 0.05 26.69 -21.48
N ASN A 156 -1.05 27.36 -21.83
CA ASN A 156 -1.90 28.04 -20.87
C ASN A 156 -2.42 27.06 -19.81
N HIS A 157 -2.89 25.87 -20.21
CA HIS A 157 -3.38 24.84 -19.29
C HIS A 157 -2.32 24.27 -18.34
N ILE A 158 -1.02 24.44 -18.61
CA ILE A 158 0.07 24.01 -17.72
C ILE A 158 0.55 25.14 -16.81
N GLU A 159 0.40 26.39 -17.27
CA GLU A 159 0.82 27.59 -16.52
C GLU A 159 -0.22 28.02 -15.47
N ASP A 160 -1.50 27.70 -15.69
CA ASP A 160 -2.63 27.92 -14.75
C ASP A 160 -2.65 26.89 -13.60
#